data_AF-A0A238XTE4-F1
#
_entry.id   AF-A0A238XTE4-F1
#
_cell.length_a   1.000
_cell.length_b   1.000
_cell.length_c   1.000
_cell.angle_alpha   90.00
_cell.angle_beta   90.00
_cell.angle_gamma   90.00
#
_symmetry.space_group_name_H-M   'P 1'
#
loop_
_entity.id
_entity.type
_entity.pdbx_description
1 polymer ?
#
loop_
_entity_poly.entity_id
_entity_poly.type
_entity_poly.pdbx_seq_one_letter_code
_entity_poly.pdbx_strand_id
1 'polypeptide(L)'
;MRPPSANRALDVELLNWRAVFDPPDMSDGDKARMIDVLTRLNASEAWQTELASRSWTPLFLAGDEFAVYLNEDTARIRTVLEGLGLVAAG
;
A
#
# COMPACT_ATOMS: atom_id res chain seq x y z
N MET A 1 31.27 -17.40 -27.02
CA MET A 1 30.42 -16.22 -26.80
C MET A 1 29.00 -16.70 -26.57
N ARG A 2 28.50 -16.68 -25.32
CA ARG A 2 27.10 -17.02 -25.00
C ARG A 2 26.24 -15.85 -25.45
N PRO A 3 25.09 -16.03 -26.14
CA PRO A 3 24.19 -14.90 -26.37
C PRO A 3 23.82 -14.31 -25.01
N PRO A 4 23.67 -12.97 -24.90
CA PRO A 4 23.14 -12.39 -23.68
C PRO A 4 21.78 -13.06 -23.48
N SER A 5 21.64 -13.83 -22.40
CA SER A 5 20.35 -14.35 -21.97
C SER A 5 19.43 -13.16 -21.97
N ALA A 6 18.42 -13.16 -22.84
CA ALA A 6 17.37 -12.16 -22.84
C ALA A 6 16.95 -12.04 -21.39
N ASN A 7 17.36 -10.94 -20.75
CA ASN A 7 17.06 -10.70 -19.36
C ASN A 7 15.53 -10.59 -19.40
N ARG A 8 14.82 -11.61 -18.92
CA ARG A 8 13.40 -11.48 -18.64
C ARG A 8 13.37 -10.46 -17.52
N ALA A 9 13.34 -9.18 -17.90
CA ALA A 9 12.93 -8.12 -17.01
C ALA A 9 11.54 -8.56 -16.58
N LEU A 10 11.47 -9.18 -15.40
CA LEU A 10 10.20 -9.53 -14.79
C LEU A 10 9.49 -8.19 -14.64
N ASP A 11 8.35 -8.05 -15.32
CA ASP A 11 7.50 -6.87 -15.20
C ASP A 11 6.85 -6.92 -13.82
N VAL A 12 7.60 -6.44 -12.83
CA VAL A 12 7.26 -6.51 -11.41
C VAL A 12 7.18 -5.10 -10.91
N GLU A 13 5.95 -4.67 -10.64
CA GLU A 13 5.68 -3.47 -9.87
C GLU A 13 5.37 -3.88 -8.42
N LEU A 14 6.18 -3.38 -7.48
CA LEU A 14 5.95 -3.54 -6.06
C LEU A 14 6.06 -2.17 -5.40
N LEU A 15 4.93 -1.70 -4.88
CA LEU A 15 4.88 -0.47 -4.11
C LEU A 15 5.13 -0.77 -2.63
N ASN A 16 6.18 -0.18 -2.06
CA ASN A 16 6.41 -0.23 -0.62
C ASN A 16 5.62 0.89 0.09
N TRP A 17 4.37 0.61 0.46
CA TRP A 17 3.45 1.57 1.06
C TRP A 17 3.41 1.48 2.60
N ARG A 18 2.74 2.45 3.24
CA ARG A 18 2.55 2.52 4.70
C ARG A 18 1.11 2.91 4.99
N ALA A 19 0.57 2.44 6.11
CA ALA A 19 -0.78 2.77 6.53
C ALA A 19 -0.89 3.00 8.04
N VAL A 20 -1.99 3.64 8.42
CA VAL A 20 -2.44 3.83 9.80
C VAL A 20 -3.69 2.97 10.00
N PHE A 21 -3.76 2.29 11.14
CA PHE A 21 -4.87 1.41 11.49
C PHE A 21 -5.43 1.81 12.85
N ASP A 22 -6.75 1.83 12.95
CA ASP A 22 -7.47 2.03 14.20
C ASP A 22 -7.96 0.70 14.80
N PRO A 23 -8.36 0.66 16.09
CA PRO A 23 -8.96 -0.51 16.70
C PRO A 23 -10.22 -1.00 15.97
N PRO A 24 -10.49 -2.31 15.96
CA PRO A 24 -11.63 -2.90 15.24
C PRO A 24 -12.99 -2.53 15.83
N ASP A 25 -13.03 -2.07 17.09
CA ASP A 25 -14.23 -1.71 17.87
C ASP A 25 -14.51 -0.20 17.91
N MET A 26 -13.83 0.58 17.06
CA MET A 26 -14.03 2.03 16.96
C MET A 26 -15.45 2.38 16.50
N SER A 27 -16.04 3.43 17.09
CA SER A 27 -17.34 3.93 16.66
C SER A 27 -17.28 4.54 15.25
N ASP A 28 -18.39 4.51 14.50
CA ASP A 28 -18.45 5.14 13.17
C ASP A 28 -18.11 6.63 13.20
N GLY A 29 -18.51 7.32 14.28
CA GLY A 29 -18.23 8.74 14.48
C GLY A 29 -16.73 9.01 14.66
N ASP A 30 -16.04 8.18 15.43
CA ASP A 30 -14.60 8.32 15.61
C ASP A 30 -13.83 7.89 14.36
N LYS A 31 -14.27 6.84 13.66
CA LYS A 31 -13.72 6.44 12.35
C LYS A 31 -13.79 7.60 11.35
N ALA A 32 -14.94 8.27 11.26
CA ALA A 32 -15.11 9.43 10.38
C ALA A 32 -14.17 10.59 10.76
N ARG A 33 -13.96 10.83 12.07
CA ARG A 33 -13.02 11.85 12.55
C ARG A 33 -11.58 11.51 12.19
N MET A 34 -11.16 10.25 12.31
CA MET A 34 -9.80 9.86 11.94
C MET A 34 -9.56 10.02 10.44
N ILE A 35 -10.51 9.58 9.62
CA ILE A 35 -10.45 9.76 8.16
C ILE A 35 -10.30 11.24 7.81
N ASP A 36 -11.07 12.12 8.45
CA ASP A 36 -11.00 13.57 8.24
C ASP A 36 -9.64 14.16 8.67
N VAL A 37 -9.10 13.74 9.83
CA VAL A 37 -7.76 14.15 10.29
C VAL A 37 -6.68 13.75 9.29
N LEU A 38 -6.67 12.49 8.84
CA LEU A 38 -5.67 12.00 7.89
C LEU A 38 -5.82 12.63 6.51
N THR A 39 -7.05 12.93 6.09
CA THR A 39 -7.33 13.65 4.83
C THR A 39 -6.76 15.06 4.87
N ARG A 40 -6.98 15.79 5.97
CA ARG A 40 -6.37 17.12 6.17
C ARG A 40 -4.85 17.06 6.26
N LEU A 41 -4.30 16.06 6.96
CA LEU A 41 -2.85 15.86 7.02
C LEU A 41 -2.29 15.65 5.61
N ASN A 42 -2.91 14.76 4.82
CA ASN A 42 -2.49 14.50 3.45
C ASN A 42 -2.52 15.77 2.58
N ALA A 43 -3.54 16.61 2.74
CA ALA A 43 -3.64 17.88 2.01
C ALA A 43 -2.68 18.99 2.49
N SER A 44 -2.01 18.82 3.63
CA SER A 44 -1.17 19.85 4.22
C SER A 44 0.14 20.06 3.45
N GLU A 45 0.57 21.32 3.33
CA GLU A 45 1.86 21.68 2.70
C GLU A 45 3.05 21.02 3.41
N ALA A 46 2.97 20.92 4.73
CA ALA A 46 4.01 20.27 5.54
C ALA A 46 4.17 18.79 5.14
N TRP A 47 3.06 18.07 4.97
CA TRP A 47 3.11 16.67 4.53
C TRP A 47 3.62 16.54 3.10
N GLN A 48 3.14 17.38 2.17
CA GLN A 48 3.63 17.39 0.79
C GLN A 48 5.13 17.66 0.70
N THR A 49 5.65 18.54 1.57
CA THR A 49 7.09 18.80 1.70
C THR A 49 7.86 17.57 2.16
N GLU A 50 7.33 16.83 3.14
CA GLU A 50 7.94 15.58 3.62
C GLU A 50 7.92 14.47 2.56
N LEU A 51 6.85 14.35 1.78
CA LEU A 51 6.78 13.40 0.67
C LEU A 51 7.88 13.69 -0.36
N ALA A 52 8.04 14.96 -0.74
CA ALA A 52 9.08 15.38 -1.68
C ALA A 52 10.49 15.15 -1.10
N SER A 53 10.74 15.53 0.15
CA SER A 53 12.06 15.38 0.79
C SER A 53 12.50 13.93 0.91
N ARG A 54 11.54 13.01 1.08
CA ARG A 54 11.78 11.57 1.20
C ARG A 54 11.69 10.83 -0.13
N SER A 55 11.41 11.53 -1.23
CA SER A 55 11.13 10.94 -2.55
C SER A 55 10.04 9.87 -2.48
N TRP A 56 9.01 10.11 -1.68
CA TRP A 56 7.84 9.23 -1.57
C TRP A 56 6.77 9.70 -2.54
N THR A 57 6.31 8.78 -3.38
CA THR A 57 5.17 9.01 -4.27
C THR A 57 3.89 9.12 -3.43
N PRO A 58 3.09 10.19 -3.58
CA PRO A 58 1.80 10.29 -2.92
C PRO A 58 0.85 9.19 -3.40
N LEU A 59 0.37 8.40 -2.44
CA LEU A 59 -0.73 7.45 -2.63
C LEU A 59 -1.59 7.50 -1.37
N PHE A 60 -2.67 8.28 -1.40
CA PHE A 60 -3.57 8.41 -0.26
C PHE A 60 -4.89 7.71 -0.59
N LEU A 61 -5.21 6.70 0.20
CA LEU A 61 -6.49 6.00 0.23
C LEU A 61 -6.99 6.03 1.67
N ALA A 62 -8.29 6.18 1.88
CA ALA A 62 -8.87 6.20 3.21
C ALA A 62 -10.22 5.47 3.25
N GLY A 63 -10.62 5.05 4.45
CA GLY A 63 -11.90 4.38 4.67
C GLY A 63 -12.06 3.12 3.82
N ASP A 64 -13.19 3.03 3.12
CA ASP A 64 -13.55 1.81 2.37
C ASP A 64 -12.66 1.59 1.16
N GLU A 65 -12.17 2.65 0.51
CA GLU A 65 -11.22 2.53 -0.61
C GLU A 65 -9.91 1.90 -0.14
N PHE A 66 -9.41 2.31 1.02
CA PHE A 66 -8.23 1.69 1.62
C PHE A 66 -8.48 0.23 2.00
N ALA A 67 -9.65 -0.09 2.54
CA ALA A 67 -10.00 -1.46 2.90
C ALA A 67 -10.07 -2.39 1.67
N VAL A 68 -10.61 -1.90 0.55
CA VAL A 68 -10.63 -2.63 -0.72
C VAL A 68 -9.20 -2.89 -1.20
N TYR A 69 -8.38 -1.85 -1.29
CA TYR A 69 -6.98 -1.97 -1.72
C TYR A 69 -6.19 -2.97 -0.86
N LEU A 70 -6.35 -2.91 0.46
CA LEU A 70 -5.66 -3.81 1.38
C LEU A 70 -6.00 -5.28 1.12
N ASN A 71 -7.28 -5.58 0.88
CA ASN A 71 -7.72 -6.94 0.59
C ASN A 71 -7.16 -7.44 -0.75
N GLU A 72 -7.22 -6.60 -1.78
CA GLU A 72 -6.70 -6.93 -3.11
C GLU A 72 -5.17 -7.14 -3.09
N ASP A 73 -4.43 -6.23 -2.45
CA ASP A 73 -2.98 -6.31 -2.36
C ASP A 73 -2.54 -7.53 -1.53
N THR A 74 -3.24 -7.83 -0.44
CA THR A 74 -3.00 -9.04 0.38
C THR A 74 -3.20 -10.32 -0.45
N ALA A 75 -4.29 -10.41 -1.20
CA ALA A 75 -4.57 -11.57 -2.06
C ALA A 75 -3.52 -11.71 -3.18
N ARG A 76 -3.13 -10.60 -3.79
CA ARG A 76 -2.09 -10.54 -4.82
C ARG A 76 -0.74 -11.01 -4.29
N ILE A 77 -0.29 -10.47 -3.16
CA ILE A 77 0.98 -10.84 -2.52
C ILE A 77 0.96 -12.31 -2.11
N ARG A 78 -0.12 -12.79 -1.49
CA ARG A 78 -0.29 -14.21 -1.13
C ARG A 78 -0.10 -15.11 -2.36
N THR A 79 -0.77 -14.80 -3.47
CA THR A 79 -0.67 -15.58 -4.71
C THR A 79 0.78 -15.67 -5.21
N VAL A 80 1.51 -14.56 -5.15
CA VAL A 80 2.94 -14.53 -5.53
C VAL A 80 3.78 -15.39 -4.56
N LEU A 81 3.57 -15.27 -3.25
CA LEU A 81 4.31 -16.03 -2.25
C LEU A 81 4.05 -17.54 -2.35
N GLU A 82 2.79 -17.95 -2.61
CA GLU A 82 2.42 -19.35 -2.83
C GLU A 82 3.07 -19.89 -4.10
N GLY A 83 3.05 -19.14 -5.21
CA GLY A 83 3.72 -19.50 -6.46
C GLY A 83 5.24 -19.66 -6.33
N LEU A 84 5.86 -18.96 -5.38
CA LEU A 84 7.28 -19.09 -5.04
C LEU A 84 7.56 -20.15 -3.96
N GLY A 85 6.54 -20.76 -3.37
CA GLY A 85 6.68 -21.75 -2.28
C GLY A 85 7.14 -21.14 -0.95
N LEU A 86 6.97 -19.84 -0.75
CA LEU A 86 7.38 -19.13 0.47
C LEU A 86 6.33 -19.18 1.58
N VAL A 87 5.09 -19.53 1.24
CA VAL A 87 3.99 -19.81 2.17
C VAL A 87 3.22 -21.04 1.69
N ALA A 88 2.50 -21.71 2.60
CA ALA A 88 1.66 -22.83 2.23
C ALA A 88 0.56 -22.38 1.27
N ALA A 89 0.33 -23.16 0.20
CA ALA A 89 -0.83 -22.99 -0.65
C ALA A 89 -2.11 -23.20 0.18
N GLY A 90 -3.04 -22.24 0.06
CA GLY A 90 -4.37 -22.34 0.67
C GLY A 90 -5.27 -23.38 0.01
#